data_AF-A0A420PAM5-F1
#
_entry.id   AF-A0A420PAM5-F1
#
_cell.length_a   1.000
_cell.length_b   1.000
_cell.length_c   1.000
_cell.angle_alpha   90.00
_cell.angle_beta   90.00
_cell.angle_gamma   90.00
#
_symmetry.space_group_name_H-M   'P 1'
#
loop_
_entity.id
_entity.type
_entity.pdbx_description
1 polymer ?
#
loop_
_entity_poly.entity_id
_entity_poly.type
_entity_poly.pdbx_seq_one_letter_code
_entity_poly.pdbx_strand_id
1 'polypeptide(L)'
;MAAPSDMSLPNSILVFNQIVEHVARCAEKLAGIQPLARKHEDDKRAIRAKIGAAWERIPQTSHALERDRLQAEIQGYFAKLRELEQNYESGLRDAQEEYEHQADLAVKALCEALDEAADTLLGPRSRRIIITRELHEAAEN
;
A
#
# COMPACT_ATOMS: atom_id res chain seq x y z
N MET A 1 -23.43 -47.66 -17.40
CA MET A 1 -22.08 -47.21 -16.98
C MET A 1 -21.92 -45.79 -17.53
N ALA A 2 -22.15 -44.77 -16.70
CA ALA A 2 -21.93 -43.38 -17.10
C ALA A 2 -20.46 -43.03 -16.84
N ALA A 3 -19.73 -42.65 -17.89
CA ALA A 3 -18.38 -42.11 -17.74
C ALA A 3 -18.47 -40.77 -16.99
N PRO A 4 -17.61 -40.49 -16.01
CA PRO A 4 -17.50 -39.15 -15.45
C PRO A 4 -16.99 -38.24 -16.58
N SER A 5 -17.86 -37.39 -17.08
CA SER A 5 -17.47 -36.26 -17.92
C SER A 5 -16.66 -35.33 -17.03
N ASP A 6 -15.33 -35.42 -17.11
CA ASP A 6 -14.41 -34.37 -16.69
C ASP A 6 -14.80 -33.11 -17.47
N MET A 7 -15.71 -32.33 -16.89
CA MET A 7 -16.03 -31.00 -17.38
C MET A 7 -14.86 -30.09 -17.02
N SER A 8 -13.79 -30.17 -17.83
CA SER A 8 -12.74 -29.18 -17.78
C SER A 8 -13.35 -27.83 -18.15
N LEU A 9 -13.10 -26.83 -17.32
CA LEU A 9 -13.60 -25.48 -17.57
C LEU A 9 -13.05 -24.99 -18.91
N PRO A 10 -13.86 -24.30 -19.73
CA PRO A 10 -13.38 -23.58 -20.89
C PRO A 10 -12.14 -22.75 -20.54
N ASN A 11 -11.12 -22.78 -21.40
CA ASN A 11 -9.85 -22.07 -21.17
C ASN A 11 -10.05 -20.58 -20.85
N SER A 12 -11.08 -19.95 -21.43
CA SER A 12 -11.47 -18.58 -21.14
C SER A 12 -11.87 -18.34 -19.68
N ILE A 13 -12.55 -19.30 -19.05
CA ILE A 13 -12.94 -19.21 -17.64
C ILE A 13 -11.72 -19.39 -16.74
N LEU A 14 -10.80 -20.28 -17.11
CA LEU A 14 -9.54 -20.47 -16.38
C LEU A 14 -8.69 -19.19 -16.39
N VAL A 15 -8.52 -18.56 -17.56
CA VAL A 15 -7.76 -17.30 -17.66
C VAL A 15 -8.46 -16.16 -16.93
N PHE A 16 -9.80 -16.07 -17.01
CA PHE A 16 -10.54 -15.05 -16.26
C PHE A 16 -10.34 -15.20 -14.74
N ASN A 17 -10.38 -16.42 -14.22
CA ASN A 17 -10.12 -16.68 -12.80
C ASN A 17 -8.69 -16.28 -12.41
N GLN A 18 -7.69 -16.53 -13.26
CA GLN A 18 -6.32 -16.08 -13.04
C GLN A 18 -6.23 -14.55 -12.99
N ILE A 19 -6.87 -13.84 -13.92
CA ILE A 19 -6.93 -12.38 -13.92
C ILE A 19 -7.51 -11.85 -12.61
N VAL A 20 -8.64 -12.41 -12.15
CA VAL A 20 -9.25 -12.03 -10.87
C VAL A 20 -8.27 -12.24 -9.70
N GLU A 21 -7.53 -13.34 -9.68
CA GLU A 21 -6.53 -13.63 -8.66
C GLU A 21 -5.34 -12.64 -8.70
N HIS A 22 -4.87 -12.27 -9.90
CA HIS A 22 -3.80 -11.28 -10.06
C HIS A 22 -4.24 -9.90 -9.58
N VAL A 23 -5.47 -9.48 -9.91
CA VAL A 23 -6.06 -8.21 -9.44
C VAL A 23 -6.21 -8.22 -7.92
N ALA A 24 -6.73 -9.32 -7.35
CA ALA A 24 -6.89 -9.45 -5.89
C ALA A 24 -5.54 -9.36 -5.16
N ARG A 25 -4.50 -10.05 -5.65
CA ARG A 25 -3.15 -9.98 -5.09
C ARG A 25 -2.52 -8.59 -5.22
N CYS A 26 -2.75 -7.90 -6.32
CA CYS A 26 -2.29 -6.52 -6.49
C CYS A 26 -2.98 -5.58 -5.48
N ALA A 27 -4.30 -5.70 -5.32
CA ALA A 27 -5.06 -4.93 -4.34
C ALA A 27 -4.58 -5.18 -2.90
N GLU A 28 -4.28 -6.43 -2.54
CA GLU A 28 -3.73 -6.78 -1.23
C GLU A 28 -2.33 -6.16 -1.03
N LYS A 29 -1.45 -6.24 -2.04
CA LYS A 29 -0.12 -5.60 -1.99
C LYS A 29 -0.24 -4.09 -1.80
N LEU A 30 -1.09 -3.42 -2.58
CA LEU A 30 -1.33 -1.98 -2.47
C LEU A 30 -1.91 -1.58 -1.11
N ALA A 31 -2.79 -2.41 -0.54
CA ALA A 31 -3.32 -2.18 0.81
C ALA A 31 -2.26 -2.37 1.91
N GLY A 32 -1.27 -3.25 1.68
CA GLY A 32 -0.15 -3.48 2.58
C GLY A 32 0.90 -2.36 2.56
N ILE A 33 0.97 -1.58 1.48
CA ILE A 33 1.84 -0.41 1.39
C ILE A 33 1.21 0.72 2.23
N GLN A 34 1.70 0.90 3.46
CA GLN A 34 1.24 1.98 4.31
C GLN A 34 1.81 3.33 3.86
N PRO A 35 0.95 4.36 3.65
CA PRO A 35 1.42 5.72 3.47
C PRO A 35 2.17 6.18 4.73
N LEU A 36 3.35 6.79 4.57
CA LEU A 36 4.12 7.36 5.69
C LEU A 36 3.24 8.30 6.55
N ALA A 37 2.33 9.04 5.92
CA ALA A 37 1.38 9.92 6.59
C ALA A 37 0.50 9.18 7.62
N ARG A 38 0.06 7.96 7.30
CA ARG A 38 -0.80 7.16 8.20
C ARG A 38 -0.02 6.68 9.43
N LYS A 39 1.18 6.16 9.20
CA LYS A 39 2.09 5.74 10.28
C LYS A 39 2.44 6.92 11.20
N HIS A 40 2.77 8.07 10.62
CA HIS A 40 3.07 9.28 11.37
C HIS A 40 1.90 9.75 12.25
N GLU A 41 0.66 9.74 11.74
CA GLU A 41 -0.52 10.12 12.52
C GLU A 41 -0.81 9.11 13.65
N ASP A 42 -0.60 7.82 13.42
CA ASP A 42 -0.74 6.78 14.46
C ASP A 42 0.32 6.94 15.56
N ASP A 43 1.58 7.23 15.20
CA ASP A 43 2.66 7.51 16.16
C ASP A 43 2.39 8.79 16.96
N LYS A 44 1.92 9.87 16.32
CA LYS A 44 1.48 11.10 17.01
C LYS A 44 0.34 10.82 17.97
N ARG A 45 -0.66 10.04 17.57
CA ARG A 45 -1.79 9.66 18.43
C ARG A 45 -1.29 8.88 19.65
N ALA A 46 -0.36 7.96 19.48
CA ALA A 46 0.22 7.18 20.57
C ALA A 46 0.98 8.06 21.58
N ILE A 47 1.78 9.03 21.11
CA ILE A 47 2.50 9.96 22.01
C ILE A 47 1.51 10.88 22.75
N ARG A 48 0.51 11.41 22.05
CA ARG A 48 -0.54 12.24 22.67
C ARG A 48 -1.32 11.48 23.73
N ALA A 49 -1.62 10.20 23.52
CA ALA A 49 -2.27 9.36 24.53
C ALA A 49 -1.40 9.22 25.80
N LYS A 50 -0.08 9.06 25.66
CA LYS A 50 0.85 9.01 26.80
C LYS A 50 0.91 10.33 27.56
N ILE A 51 0.90 11.46 26.84
CA ILE A 51 0.81 12.80 27.44
C ILE A 51 -0.49 12.94 28.24
N GLY A 52 -1.63 12.56 27.66
CA GLY A 52 -2.93 12.60 28.34
C GLY A 52 -2.94 11.75 29.61
N ALA A 53 -2.47 10.50 29.52
CA ALA A 53 -2.40 9.61 30.67
C ALA A 53 -1.48 10.15 31.79
N ALA A 54 -0.35 10.78 31.44
CA ALA A 54 0.53 11.41 32.42
C ALA A 54 -0.12 12.65 33.06
N TRP A 55 -0.86 13.46 32.27
CA TRP A 55 -1.61 14.61 32.78
C TRP A 55 -2.70 14.24 33.77
N GLU A 56 -3.45 13.17 33.50
CA GLU A 56 -4.52 12.70 34.40
C GLU A 56 -4.01 12.24 35.76
N ARG A 57 -2.75 11.81 35.85
CA ARG A 57 -2.12 11.36 37.09
C ARG A 57 -1.67 12.52 37.99
N ILE A 58 -1.35 13.69 37.43
CA ILE A 58 -0.87 14.86 38.20
C ILE A 58 -1.81 15.26 39.36
N PRO A 59 -3.14 15.44 39.16
CA PRO A 59 -4.04 15.82 40.24
C PRO A 59 -4.26 14.71 41.27
N GLN A 60 -3.95 13.45 40.94
CA GLN A 60 -4.11 12.29 41.82
C GLN A 60 -2.90 12.11 42.76
N THR A 61 -1.81 12.84 42.50
CA THR A 61 -0.56 12.75 43.24
C THR A 61 -0.46 13.85 44.29
N SER A 62 -0.32 13.47 45.56
CA SER A 62 -0.10 14.38 46.68
C SER A 62 1.37 14.66 46.97
N HIS A 63 2.30 13.86 46.41
CA HIS A 63 3.74 14.00 46.62
C HIS A 63 4.40 14.93 45.58
N ALA A 64 5.13 15.95 46.05
CA ALA A 64 5.80 16.92 45.18
C ALA A 64 6.80 16.26 44.20
N LEU A 65 7.63 15.33 44.70
CA LEU A 65 8.62 14.61 43.87
C LEU A 65 7.98 13.79 42.75
N GLU A 66 6.80 13.22 42.97
CA GLU A 66 6.10 12.45 41.95
C GLU A 66 5.47 13.36 40.89
N ARG A 67 4.98 14.55 41.29
CA ARG A 67 4.53 15.58 40.33
C ARG A 67 5.68 16.08 39.47
N ASP A 68 6.85 16.33 40.06
CA ASP A 68 8.04 16.76 39.32
C ASP A 68 8.47 15.70 38.29
N ARG A 69 8.40 14.41 38.67
CA ARG A 69 8.67 13.29 37.74
C ARG A 69 7.65 13.24 36.60
N LEU A 70 6.36 13.36 36.88
CA LEU A 70 5.31 13.40 35.85
C LEU A 70 5.48 14.59 34.91
N GLN A 71 5.86 15.75 35.44
CA GLN A 71 6.13 16.94 34.64
C GLN A 71 7.34 16.73 33.71
N ALA A 72 8.42 16.14 34.20
CA ALA A 72 9.57 15.76 33.38
C ALA A 72 9.19 14.71 32.31
N GLU A 73 8.34 13.74 32.65
CA GLU A 73 7.85 12.73 31.71
C GLU A 73 7.04 13.37 30.57
N ILE A 74 6.12 14.28 30.89
CA ILE A 74 5.32 15.04 29.92
C ILE A 74 6.22 15.88 29.00
N GLN A 75 7.20 16.60 29.57
CA GLN A 75 8.18 17.36 28.78
C GLN A 75 8.97 16.44 27.83
N GLY A 76 9.35 15.26 28.30
CA GLY A 76 10.00 14.23 27.47
C GLY A 76 9.11 13.77 26.31
N TYR A 77 7.81 13.56 26.52
CA TYR A 77 6.89 13.22 25.44
C TYR A 77 6.69 14.36 24.44
N PHE A 78 6.66 15.61 24.88
CA PHE A 78 6.63 16.77 23.95
C PHE A 78 7.91 16.89 23.12
N ALA A 79 9.07 16.57 23.70
CA ALA A 79 10.33 16.50 22.94
C ALA A 79 10.26 15.42 21.86
N LYS A 80 9.79 14.21 22.21
CA LYS A 80 9.59 13.11 21.25
C LYS A 80 8.59 13.47 20.15
N LEU A 81 7.54 14.23 20.47
CA LEU A 81 6.56 14.67 19.47
C LEU A 81 7.18 15.63 18.45
N ARG A 82 8.02 16.57 18.92
CA ARG A 82 8.77 17.47 18.02
C ARG A 82 9.81 16.74 17.17
N GLU A 83 10.53 15.79 17.76
CA GLU A 83 11.47 14.95 17.03
C GLU A 83 10.77 14.13 15.95
N LEU A 84 9.59 13.57 16.25
CA LEU A 84 8.77 12.85 15.28
C LEU A 84 8.32 13.76 14.12
N GLU A 85 7.88 14.98 14.41
CA GLU A 85 7.49 15.97 13.39
C GLU A 85 8.67 16.35 12.49
N GLN A 86 9.85 16.62 13.08
CA GLN A 86 11.06 16.93 12.33
C GLN A 86 11.51 15.77 11.44
N ASN A 87 11.50 14.55 11.98
CA ASN A 87 11.90 13.35 11.23
C ASN A 87 10.92 13.07 10.08
N TYR A 88 9.61 13.31 10.30
CA TYR A 88 8.61 13.19 9.25
C TYR A 88 8.84 14.21 8.15
N GLU A 89 9.07 15.48 8.48
CA GLU A 89 9.36 16.53 7.49
C GLU A 89 10.66 16.26 6.72
N SER A 90 11.72 15.80 7.39
CA SER A 90 12.98 15.48 6.73
C SER A 90 12.91 14.23 5.84
N GLY A 91 12.12 13.24 6.25
CA GLY A 91 11.98 11.96 5.55
C GLY A 91 10.79 11.89 4.59
N LEU A 92 9.98 12.96 4.49
CA LEU A 92 8.73 12.94 3.73
C LEU A 92 8.96 12.62 2.26
N ARG A 93 9.98 13.27 1.66
CA ARG A 93 10.28 13.10 0.24
C ARG A 93 10.73 11.68 -0.07
N ASP A 94 11.72 11.19 0.66
CA ASP A 94 12.28 9.85 0.47
C ASP A 94 11.20 8.76 0.68
N ALA A 95 10.33 8.94 1.67
CA ALA A 95 9.25 7.99 1.92
C ALA A 95 8.09 8.08 0.92
N GLN A 96 7.83 9.28 0.37
CA GLN A 96 6.89 9.46 -0.74
C GLN A 96 7.41 8.77 -1.99
N GLU A 97 8.70 8.95 -2.31
CA GLU A 97 9.37 8.27 -3.43
C GLU A 97 9.36 6.76 -3.25
N GLU A 98 9.65 6.24 -2.05
CA GLU A 98 9.58 4.81 -1.76
C GLU A 98 8.14 4.26 -1.89
N TYR A 99 7.15 5.00 -1.39
CA TYR A 99 5.73 4.64 -1.54
C TYR A 99 5.33 4.54 -3.01
N GLU A 100 5.64 5.58 -3.79
CA GLU A 100 5.35 5.64 -5.23
C GLU A 100 6.07 4.51 -5.97
N HIS A 101 7.33 4.25 -5.63
CA HIS A 101 8.11 3.16 -6.21
C HIS A 101 7.48 1.78 -5.94
N GLN A 102 7.08 1.50 -4.69
CA GLN A 102 6.44 0.24 -4.33
C GLN A 102 5.08 0.06 -5.00
N ALA A 103 4.28 1.13 -5.07
CA ALA A 103 3.00 1.12 -5.76
C ALA A 103 3.17 0.87 -7.27
N ASP A 104 4.13 1.54 -7.89
CA ASP A 104 4.49 1.36 -9.30
C ASP A 104 4.91 -0.07 -9.60
N LEU A 105 5.74 -0.68 -8.74
CA LEU A 105 6.15 -2.08 -8.90
C LEU A 105 4.94 -3.04 -8.80
N ALA A 106 4.02 -2.79 -7.86
CA ALA A 106 2.82 -3.60 -7.71
C ALA A 106 1.89 -3.51 -8.92
N VAL A 107 1.76 -2.31 -9.51
CA VAL A 107 0.95 -2.06 -10.71
C VAL A 107 1.62 -2.64 -11.96
N LYS A 108 2.93 -2.43 -12.15
CA LYS A 108 3.69 -3.01 -13.28
C LYS A 108 3.59 -4.53 -13.32
N ALA A 109 3.75 -5.18 -12.16
CA ALA A 109 3.60 -6.63 -12.05
C ALA A 109 2.17 -7.11 -12.39
N LEU A 110 1.14 -6.30 -12.09
CA LEU A 110 -0.22 -6.59 -12.52
C LEU A 110 -0.36 -6.44 -14.05
N CYS A 111 0.13 -5.36 -14.63
CA CYS A 111 0.10 -5.13 -16.09
C CYS A 111 0.77 -6.28 -16.86
N GLU A 112 1.96 -6.70 -16.43
CA GLU A 112 2.68 -7.84 -17.03
C GLU A 112 1.87 -9.14 -16.96
N ALA A 113 1.25 -9.43 -15.81
CA ALA A 113 0.41 -10.61 -15.65
C ALA A 113 -0.87 -10.55 -16.50
N LEU A 114 -1.46 -9.36 -16.67
CA LEU A 114 -2.62 -9.16 -17.55
C LEU A 114 -2.25 -9.30 -19.02
N ASP A 115 -1.09 -8.82 -19.43
CA ASP A 115 -0.57 -8.97 -20.80
C ASP A 115 -0.34 -10.45 -21.15
N GLU A 116 0.20 -11.24 -20.21
CA GLU A 116 0.39 -12.69 -20.38
C GLU A 116 -0.96 -13.44 -20.45
N ALA A 117 -1.91 -13.06 -19.61
CA ALA A 117 -3.27 -13.60 -19.64
C ALA A 117 -3.99 -13.27 -20.97
N ALA A 118 -3.82 -12.03 -21.47
CA ALA A 118 -4.38 -11.59 -22.74
C ALA A 118 -3.76 -12.36 -23.93
N ASP A 119 -2.45 -12.60 -23.92
CA ASP A 119 -1.77 -13.42 -24.93
C ASP A 119 -2.26 -14.86 -24.97
N THR A 120 -2.59 -15.40 -23.79
CA THR A 120 -3.16 -16.75 -23.65
C THR A 120 -4.57 -16.83 -24.24
N LEU A 121 -5.37 -15.78 -24.13
CA LEU A 121 -6.74 -15.71 -24.66
C LEU A 121 -6.81 -15.41 -26.15
N LEU A 122 -5.98 -14.48 -26.64
CA LEU A 122 -6.04 -13.95 -28.00
C LEU A 122 -5.06 -14.61 -28.96
N GLY A 123 -4.11 -15.39 -28.43
CA GLY A 123 -2.97 -15.95 -29.16
C GLY A 123 -1.98 -14.88 -29.64
N PRO A 124 -0.70 -15.22 -29.87
CA PRO A 124 0.34 -14.27 -30.29
C PRO A 124 0.09 -13.60 -31.66
N ARG A 125 -0.95 -14.04 -32.40
CA ARG A 125 -1.31 -13.50 -33.71
C ARG A 125 -2.17 -12.23 -33.64
N SER A 126 -2.83 -11.95 -32.52
CA SER A 126 -3.73 -10.79 -32.40
C SER A 126 -2.99 -9.47 -32.17
N ARG A 127 -1.78 -9.49 -31.55
CA ARG A 127 -0.92 -8.29 -31.41
C ARG A 127 -0.39 -7.74 -32.74
N ARG A 128 -0.23 -8.59 -33.77
CA ARG A 128 0.20 -8.11 -35.11
C ARG A 128 -0.82 -7.20 -35.76
N ILE A 129 -2.11 -7.38 -35.50
CA ILE A 129 -3.18 -6.61 -36.14
C ILE A 129 -3.31 -5.21 -35.49
N ILE A 130 -3.06 -5.09 -34.18
CA ILE A 130 -3.11 -3.80 -33.48
C ILE A 130 -1.90 -2.93 -33.86
N ILE A 131 -0.69 -3.51 -33.87
CA ILE A 131 0.54 -2.79 -34.27
C ILE A 131 0.51 -2.36 -35.74
N THR A 132 -0.07 -3.18 -36.64
CA THR A 132 -0.21 -2.78 -38.05
C THR A 132 -1.26 -1.68 -38.25
N ARG A 133 -2.28 -1.60 -37.40
CA ARG A 133 -3.26 -0.51 -37.46
C ARG A 133 -2.70 0.81 -36.96
N GLU A 134 -1.95 0.81 -35.86
CA GLU A 134 -1.29 2.03 -35.34
C GLU A 134 -0.20 2.55 -36.28
N LEU A 135 0.55 1.66 -36.93
CA LEU A 135 1.54 2.05 -37.95
C LEU A 135 0.90 2.55 -39.25
N HIS A 136 -0.30 2.11 -39.59
CA HIS A 136 -1.03 2.60 -40.76
C HIS A 136 -1.63 3.98 -40.51
N GLU A 137 -2.22 4.22 -39.33
CA GLU A 137 -2.76 5.52 -38.94
C GLU A 137 -1.65 6.59 -38.72
N ALA A 138 -0.43 6.18 -38.35
CA ALA A 138 0.73 7.07 -38.25
C ALA A 138 1.38 7.41 -39.62
N ALA A 139 1.08 6.67 -40.68
CA ALA A 139 1.59 6.92 -42.03
C ALA A 139 0.62 7.73 -42.91
N GLU A 140 -0.61 7.96 -42.43
CA GLU A 140 -1.67 8.73 -43.13
C GLU A 140 -1.85 10.16 -42.60
N ASN A 141 -1.01 10.60 -41.64
CA ASN A 141 -0.87 12.01 -41.20
C ASN A 141 0.52 12.55 -41.54
#